data_AF-A0A427Y7H4-F1
#
_entry.id   AF-A0A427Y7H4-F1
#
_cell.length_a   1.000
_cell.length_b   1.000
_cell.length_c   1.000
_cell.angle_alpha   90.00
_cell.angle_beta   90.00
_cell.angle_gamma   90.00
#
_symmetry.space_group_name_H-M   'P 1'
#
loop_
_entity.id
_entity.type
_entity.pdbx_description
1 polymer ?
#
loop_
_entity_poly.entity_id
_entity_poly.type
_entity_poly.pdbx_seq_one_letter_code
_entity_poly.pdbx_strand_id
1 'polypeptide(L)'
;MQNVLDTAKSVASTAATHASNLASTAAEYAGLTHTHGDEHAHRSTLPPDATAGEVKKMDAEGLAVFEGKEVRHECLVKINQLALDDKKHGLKELASLDLVTEGGQRGIDFYHPQRYFTVHRPMGTDYIGEVEIEEGKCIHIRCHKANGASHATFHSIDTRPGSEGGAVFTKGERLGWFDY
;
A
#
# COMPACT_ATOMS: atom_id res chain seq x y z
N MET A 1 53.61 16.98 25.04
CA MET A 1 52.58 17.59 24.15
C MET A 1 51.33 16.71 24.01
N GLN A 2 50.93 15.92 25.03
CA GLN A 2 49.79 15.01 24.92
C GLN A 2 48.46 15.61 25.45
N ASN A 3 48.51 16.53 26.44
CA ASN A 3 47.32 16.98 27.18
C ASN A 3 46.41 18.00 26.45
N VAL A 4 46.88 18.64 25.38
CA VAL A 4 46.10 19.70 24.69
C VAL A 4 45.10 19.10 23.68
N LEU A 5 45.41 17.91 23.16
CA LEU A 5 44.57 17.21 22.16
C LEU A 5 43.32 16.56 22.78
N ASP A 6 43.40 16.10 24.02
CA ASP A 6 42.25 15.46 24.68
C ASP A 6 41.22 16.50 25.17
N THR A 7 41.67 17.71 25.51
CA THR A 7 40.78 18.81 25.88
C THR A 7 39.98 19.32 24.66
N ALA A 8 40.60 19.38 23.48
CA ALA A 8 39.93 19.80 22.25
C ALA A 8 38.84 18.80 21.80
N LYS A 9 39.05 17.49 22.01
CA LYS A 9 38.05 16.46 21.68
C LYS A 9 36.84 16.52 22.61
N SER A 10 37.04 16.73 23.91
CA SER A 10 35.94 16.85 24.87
C SER A 10 35.03 18.05 24.59
N VAL A 11 35.59 19.20 24.20
CA VAL A 11 34.81 20.42 23.92
C VAL A 11 34.03 20.28 22.61
N ALA A 12 34.60 19.62 21.59
CA ALA A 12 33.90 19.35 20.33
C ALA A 12 32.70 18.40 20.53
N SER A 13 32.83 17.40 21.41
CA SER A 13 31.74 16.48 21.73
C SER A 13 30.59 17.18 22.48
N THR A 14 30.90 18.06 23.43
CA THR A 14 29.86 18.82 24.16
C THR A 14 29.14 19.85 23.29
N ALA A 15 29.85 20.49 22.35
CA ALA A 15 29.23 21.42 21.39
C ALA A 15 28.28 20.71 20.41
N ALA A 16 28.62 19.49 19.98
CA ALA A 16 27.78 18.71 19.07
C ALA A 16 26.46 18.26 19.74
N THR A 17 26.50 17.86 21.02
CA THR A 17 25.30 17.43 21.76
C THR A 17 24.38 18.60 22.14
N HIS A 18 24.91 19.80 22.36
CA HIS A 18 24.07 20.97 22.61
C HIS A 18 23.42 21.52 21.33
N ALA A 19 24.06 21.40 20.18
CA ALA A 19 23.49 21.81 18.89
C ALA A 19 22.31 20.91 18.45
N SER A 20 22.37 19.61 18.72
CA SER A 20 21.26 18.68 18.41
C SER A 20 20.02 18.96 19.25
N ASN A 21 20.19 19.35 20.52
CA ASN A 21 19.04 19.59 21.41
C ASN A 21 18.35 20.94 21.11
N LEU A 22 19.08 21.97 20.68
CA LEU A 22 18.52 23.27 20.29
C LEU A 22 17.74 23.21 18.96
N ALA A 23 18.14 22.35 18.03
CA ALA A 23 17.42 22.14 16.78
C ALA A 23 16.06 21.46 16.98
N SER A 24 15.96 20.53 17.94
CA SER A 24 14.70 19.85 18.27
C SER A 24 13.69 20.80 18.94
N THR A 25 14.13 21.69 19.83
CA THR A 25 13.23 22.62 20.54
C THR A 25 12.72 23.77 19.66
N ALA A 26 13.48 24.18 18.63
CA ALA A 26 13.05 25.22 17.69
C ALA A 26 11.97 24.72 16.71
N ALA A 27 11.95 23.41 16.39
CA ALA A 27 10.94 22.81 15.54
C ALA A 27 9.56 22.69 16.21
N GLU A 28 9.53 22.48 17.53
CA GLU A 28 8.28 22.40 18.31
C GLU A 28 7.58 23.76 18.47
N TYR A 29 8.33 24.87 18.49
CA TYR A 29 7.75 26.21 18.71
C TYR A 29 7.26 26.91 17.42
N ALA A 30 7.61 26.37 16.24
CA ALA A 30 7.25 26.96 14.95
C ALA A 30 5.92 26.44 14.37
N GLY A 31 5.19 25.56 15.07
CA GLY A 31 3.86 25.12 14.67
C GLY A 31 3.79 24.47 13.27
N LEU A 32 4.91 23.94 12.77
CA LEU A 32 5.05 23.34 11.43
C LEU A 32 5.02 21.81 11.44
N THR A 33 4.67 21.19 12.56
CA THR A 33 4.36 19.76 12.61
C THR A 33 2.92 19.55 12.15
N HIS A 34 2.70 19.59 10.83
CA HIS A 34 1.63 18.78 10.25
C HIS A 34 2.06 17.32 10.38
N THR A 35 1.73 16.71 11.51
CA THR A 35 1.78 15.26 11.66
C THR A 35 0.66 14.66 10.81
N HIS A 36 0.91 14.46 9.52
CA HIS A 36 0.20 13.45 8.73
C HIS A 36 0.79 12.06 9.01
N GLY A 37 0.94 11.74 10.31
CA GLY A 37 1.64 10.55 10.80
C GLY A 37 0.71 9.42 11.26
N ASP A 38 -0.61 9.62 11.22
CA ASP A 38 -1.58 8.68 11.82
C ASP A 38 -2.61 8.09 10.84
N GLU A 39 -2.49 8.29 9.52
CA GLU A 39 -3.49 7.76 8.56
C GLU A 39 -3.11 6.44 7.87
N HIS A 40 -1.88 5.94 8.01
CA HIS A 40 -1.46 4.71 7.33
C HIS A 40 -0.64 3.78 8.22
N ALA A 41 -1.23 3.36 9.33
CA ALA A 41 -0.83 2.09 9.94
C ALA A 41 -1.22 0.97 8.96
N HIS A 42 -0.27 0.46 8.17
CA HIS A 42 -0.42 -0.64 7.20
C HIS A 42 -0.78 -2.01 7.81
N ARG A 43 -1.55 -2.02 8.90
CA ARG A 43 -2.26 -3.15 9.49
C ARG A 43 -3.48 -2.61 10.22
N SER A 44 -4.53 -2.27 9.47
CA SER A 44 -5.83 -2.05 10.11
C SER A 44 -6.19 -3.34 10.85
N THR A 45 -6.44 -3.21 12.15
CA THR A 45 -7.03 -4.27 12.95
C THR A 45 -8.37 -4.61 12.33
N LEU A 46 -8.59 -5.88 12.02
CA LEU A 46 -9.87 -6.36 11.49
C LEU A 46 -11.04 -5.76 12.29
N PRO A 47 -12.18 -5.47 11.64
CA PRO A 47 -13.38 -5.06 12.35
C PRO A 47 -13.71 -6.04 13.49
N PRO A 48 -14.26 -5.56 14.63
CA PRO A 48 -14.42 -6.38 15.84
C PRO A 48 -15.35 -7.59 15.66
N ASP A 49 -16.23 -7.56 14.66
CA ASP A 49 -17.15 -8.62 14.26
C ASP A 49 -16.67 -9.44 13.05
N ALA A 50 -15.41 -9.24 12.65
CA ALA A 50 -14.83 -9.90 11.49
C ALA A 50 -13.95 -11.10 11.87
N THR A 51 -14.01 -12.15 11.07
CA THR A 51 -13.12 -13.32 11.19
C THR A 51 -12.35 -13.52 9.89
N ALA A 52 -11.02 -13.41 9.95
CA ALA A 52 -10.16 -13.69 8.81
C ALA A 52 -9.84 -15.18 8.70
N GLY A 53 -9.91 -15.70 7.47
CA GLY A 53 -9.40 -17.01 7.10
C GLY A 53 -7.88 -16.98 6.84
N GLU A 54 -7.33 -18.15 6.56
CA GLU A 54 -5.93 -18.30 6.16
C GLU A 54 -5.70 -17.85 4.72
N VAL A 55 -4.49 -17.36 4.44
CA VAL A 55 -4.04 -17.08 3.07
C VAL A 55 -3.84 -18.40 2.33
N LYS A 56 -4.59 -18.59 1.27
CA LYS A 56 -4.51 -19.78 0.40
C LYS A 56 -4.22 -19.39 -1.05
N LYS A 57 -3.67 -20.35 -1.79
CA LYS A 57 -3.50 -20.21 -3.25
C LYS A 57 -4.87 -20.04 -3.91
N MET A 58 -4.86 -19.40 -5.08
CA MET A 58 -6.09 -19.22 -5.85
C MET A 58 -6.69 -20.60 -6.19
N ASP A 59 -7.93 -20.80 -5.76
CA ASP A 59 -8.74 -21.97 -6.06
C ASP A 59 -9.93 -21.56 -6.94
N ALA A 60 -10.85 -22.49 -7.24
CA ALA A 60 -11.99 -22.21 -8.10
C ALA A 60 -12.90 -21.09 -7.55
N GLU A 61 -13.00 -20.96 -6.22
CA GLU A 61 -13.80 -19.90 -5.59
C GLU A 61 -13.11 -18.55 -5.77
N GLY A 62 -11.81 -18.48 -5.46
CA GLY A 62 -11.02 -17.27 -5.65
C GLY A 62 -11.00 -16.81 -7.11
N LEU A 63 -10.79 -17.72 -8.06
CA LEU A 63 -10.85 -17.40 -9.49
C LEU A 63 -12.21 -16.85 -9.90
N ALA A 64 -13.31 -17.45 -9.42
CA ALA A 64 -14.66 -16.96 -9.72
C ALA A 64 -14.91 -15.53 -9.21
N VAL A 65 -14.21 -15.12 -8.14
CA VAL A 65 -14.27 -13.74 -7.62
C VAL A 65 -13.38 -12.80 -8.43
N PHE A 66 -12.07 -13.08 -8.51
CA PHE A 66 -11.09 -12.14 -9.05
C PHE A 66 -11.06 -12.11 -10.58
N GLU A 67 -11.41 -13.20 -11.26
CA GLU A 67 -11.56 -13.22 -12.73
C GLU A 67 -12.98 -12.85 -13.18
N GLY A 68 -13.89 -12.61 -12.23
CA GLY A 68 -15.23 -12.12 -12.50
C GLY A 68 -15.19 -10.88 -13.40
N LYS A 69 -16.00 -10.88 -14.46
CA LYS A 69 -15.96 -9.83 -15.50
C LYS A 69 -16.06 -8.42 -14.92
N GLU A 70 -16.94 -8.22 -13.95
CA GLU A 70 -17.18 -6.94 -13.28
C GLU A 70 -15.97 -6.53 -12.42
N VAL A 71 -15.53 -7.42 -11.52
CA VAL A 71 -14.36 -7.20 -10.65
C VAL A 71 -13.11 -6.86 -11.47
N ARG A 72 -12.81 -7.66 -12.49
CA ARG A 72 -11.65 -7.43 -13.35
C ARG A 72 -11.76 -6.08 -14.07
N HIS A 73 -12.92 -5.77 -14.64
CA HIS A 73 -13.11 -4.51 -15.35
C HIS A 73 -12.93 -3.31 -14.43
N GLU A 74 -13.59 -3.29 -13.28
CA GLU A 74 -13.50 -2.19 -12.31
C GLU A 74 -12.08 -2.03 -11.76
N CYS A 75 -11.39 -3.13 -11.49
CA CYS A 75 -9.99 -3.10 -11.09
C CYS A 75 -9.11 -2.45 -12.16
N LEU A 76 -9.26 -2.82 -13.43
CA LEU A 76 -8.49 -2.24 -14.54
C LEU A 76 -8.78 -0.74 -14.71
N VAL A 77 -10.05 -0.34 -14.56
CA VAL A 77 -10.46 1.06 -14.59
C VAL A 77 -9.79 1.83 -13.45
N LYS A 78 -9.76 1.28 -12.23
CA LYS A 78 -9.12 1.93 -11.08
C LYS A 78 -7.61 2.06 -11.27
N ILE A 79 -6.92 1.04 -11.78
CA ILE A 79 -5.48 1.11 -12.12
C ILE A 79 -5.23 2.26 -13.12
N ASN A 80 -6.04 2.34 -14.17
CA ASN A 80 -5.90 3.41 -15.16
C ASN A 80 -6.16 4.79 -14.55
N GLN A 81 -7.14 4.92 -13.66
CA GLN A 81 -7.41 6.17 -12.95
C GLN A 81 -6.22 6.62 -12.10
N LEU A 82 -5.64 5.71 -11.29
CA LEU A 82 -4.44 5.99 -10.49
C LEU A 82 -3.26 6.42 -11.39
N ALA A 83 -3.09 5.80 -12.56
CA ALA A 83 -2.04 6.18 -13.51
C ALA A 83 -2.23 7.59 -14.08
N LEU A 84 -3.49 7.98 -14.36
CA LEU A 84 -3.82 9.33 -14.82
C LEU A 84 -3.59 10.37 -13.73
N ASP A 85 -3.98 10.06 -12.50
CA ASP A 85 -3.81 10.95 -11.35
C ASP A 85 -2.32 11.14 -11.01
N ASP A 86 -1.52 10.09 -11.11
CA ASP A 86 -0.06 10.16 -11.01
C ASP A 86 0.56 11.10 -12.02
N LYS A 87 0.15 11.00 -13.29
CA LYS A 87 0.66 11.87 -14.35
C LYS A 87 0.27 13.33 -14.13
N LYS A 88 -0.93 13.57 -13.61
CA LYS A 88 -1.50 14.92 -13.45
C LYS A 88 -1.00 15.63 -12.19
N HIS A 89 -0.82 14.88 -11.10
CA HIS A 89 -0.59 15.42 -9.77
C HIS A 89 0.76 15.00 -9.16
N GLY A 90 1.48 14.05 -9.76
CA GLY A 90 2.77 13.58 -9.26
C GLY A 90 2.67 12.75 -7.97
N LEU A 91 1.52 12.08 -7.76
CA LEU A 91 1.22 11.33 -6.52
C LEU A 91 2.09 10.08 -6.34
N LYS A 92 2.57 9.49 -7.45
CA LYS A 92 3.45 8.32 -7.51
C LYS A 92 2.83 7.06 -6.89
N GLU A 93 1.51 6.93 -6.97
CA GLU A 93 0.73 5.78 -6.51
C GLU A 93 0.97 4.52 -7.37
N LEU A 94 1.35 4.65 -8.64
CA LEU A 94 1.73 3.56 -9.53
C LEU A 94 3.14 3.75 -10.09
N ALA A 95 4.00 4.53 -9.42
CA ALA A 95 5.29 4.97 -9.97
C ALA A 95 6.24 3.83 -10.39
N SER A 96 6.04 2.60 -9.91
CA SER A 96 6.80 1.44 -10.34
C SER A 96 6.25 0.75 -11.59
N LEU A 97 5.06 1.11 -12.08
CA LEU A 97 4.48 0.56 -13.32
C LEU A 97 4.70 1.54 -14.47
N ASP A 98 5.23 1.01 -15.56
CA ASP A 98 5.40 1.76 -16.80
C ASP A 98 4.13 1.61 -17.67
N LEU A 99 3.03 2.22 -17.22
CA LEU A 99 1.72 2.09 -17.88
C LEU A 99 1.55 3.01 -19.10
N VAL A 100 2.41 4.02 -19.25
CA VAL A 100 2.32 5.06 -20.29
C VAL A 100 3.69 5.30 -20.89
N THR A 101 3.89 4.88 -22.14
CA THR A 101 5.10 5.17 -22.91
C THR A 101 4.93 6.42 -23.77
N GLU A 102 6.02 7.04 -24.21
CA GLU A 102 6.01 8.23 -25.09
C GLU A 102 5.29 7.99 -26.44
N GLY A 103 5.07 6.72 -26.84
CA GLY A 103 4.39 6.33 -28.08
C GLY A 103 2.98 5.75 -27.92
N GLY A 104 2.44 5.62 -26.69
CA GLY A 104 1.12 5.02 -26.44
C GLY A 104 0.95 4.36 -25.07
N GLN A 105 -0.28 3.94 -24.74
CA GLN A 105 -0.65 3.23 -23.51
C GLN A 105 -0.10 1.79 -23.54
N ARG A 106 0.89 1.47 -22.68
CA ARG A 106 1.47 0.12 -22.57
C ARG A 106 0.54 -0.86 -21.83
N GLY A 107 -0.37 -0.34 -21.00
CA GLY A 107 -1.31 -1.17 -20.24
C GLY A 107 -0.58 -2.06 -19.22
N ILE A 108 -1.32 -2.99 -18.62
CA ILE A 108 -0.72 -4.07 -17.82
C ILE A 108 -0.39 -5.26 -18.72
N ASP A 109 0.66 -6.01 -18.37
CA ASP A 109 1.10 -7.14 -19.20
C ASP A 109 0.14 -8.33 -19.10
N PHE A 110 -0.42 -8.58 -17.92
CA PHE A 110 -1.41 -9.64 -17.68
C PHE A 110 -2.23 -9.36 -16.41
N TYR A 111 -3.25 -10.18 -16.14
CA TYR A 111 -4.04 -10.14 -14.91
C TYR A 111 -4.11 -11.56 -14.34
N HIS A 112 -3.23 -11.89 -13.39
CA HIS A 112 -3.11 -13.25 -12.86
C HIS A 112 -3.32 -13.29 -11.35
N PRO A 113 -4.52 -13.66 -10.87
CA PRO A 113 -4.77 -13.86 -9.45
C PRO A 113 -3.90 -14.99 -8.88
N GLN A 114 -3.16 -14.71 -7.80
CA GLN A 114 -2.16 -15.63 -7.23
C GLN A 114 -2.65 -16.34 -5.97
N ARG A 115 -3.11 -15.56 -4.99
CA ARG A 115 -3.55 -16.04 -3.67
C ARG A 115 -4.52 -15.06 -3.04
N TYR A 116 -5.28 -15.54 -2.08
CA TYR A 116 -6.26 -14.72 -1.38
C TYR A 116 -6.53 -15.25 0.02
N PHE A 117 -7.18 -14.43 0.84
CA PHE A 117 -7.86 -14.87 2.05
C PHE A 117 -9.24 -14.22 2.13
N THR A 118 -10.10 -14.75 3.00
CA THR A 118 -11.44 -14.24 3.22
C THR A 118 -11.55 -13.55 4.57
N VAL A 119 -12.43 -12.56 4.66
CA VAL A 119 -12.84 -11.94 5.91
C VAL A 119 -14.36 -12.03 5.98
N HIS A 120 -14.86 -12.83 6.90
CA HIS A 120 -16.28 -13.00 7.13
C HIS A 120 -16.79 -11.90 8.06
N ARG A 121 -17.88 -11.24 7.67
CA ARG A 121 -18.58 -10.21 8.42
C ARG A 121 -20.09 -10.47 8.40
N PRO A 122 -20.89 -9.87 9.30
CA PRO A 122 -22.34 -10.02 9.27
C PRO A 122 -23.00 -9.59 7.95
N MET A 123 -22.38 -8.62 7.26
CA MET A 123 -22.88 -8.09 5.98
C MET A 123 -22.41 -8.88 4.74
N GLY A 124 -21.59 -9.91 4.90
CA GLY A 124 -21.06 -10.69 3.79
C GLY A 124 -19.61 -11.09 3.98
N THR A 125 -18.97 -11.50 2.88
CA THR A 125 -17.56 -11.94 2.87
C THR A 125 -16.74 -10.99 2.00
N ASP A 126 -15.68 -10.46 2.56
CA ASP A 126 -14.65 -9.75 1.80
C ASP A 126 -13.56 -10.74 1.36
N TYR A 127 -13.14 -10.62 0.11
CA TYR A 127 -12.08 -11.42 -0.49
C TYR A 127 -10.90 -10.48 -0.71
N ILE A 128 -9.79 -10.77 -0.06
CA ILE A 128 -8.55 -10.00 -0.19
C ILE A 128 -7.59 -10.81 -1.03
N GLY A 129 -7.27 -10.32 -2.22
CA GLY A 129 -6.51 -11.05 -3.24
C GLY A 129 -5.22 -10.33 -3.63
N GLU A 130 -4.20 -11.12 -3.92
CA GLU A 130 -3.00 -10.68 -4.63
C GLU A 130 -3.16 -11.01 -6.12
N VAL A 131 -3.05 -9.99 -6.98
CA VAL A 131 -3.08 -10.16 -8.42
C VAL A 131 -1.78 -9.64 -9.02
N GLU A 132 -1.09 -10.50 -9.76
CA GLU A 132 0.12 -10.14 -10.50
C GLU A 132 -0.29 -9.48 -11.83
N ILE A 133 0.27 -8.31 -12.09
CA ILE A 133 -0.09 -7.45 -13.25
C ILE A 133 1.09 -7.19 -14.20
N GLU A 134 2.30 -7.41 -13.70
CA GLU A 134 3.58 -7.43 -14.44
C GLU A 134 4.50 -8.40 -13.68
N GLU A 135 5.55 -8.92 -14.33
CA GLU A 135 6.46 -9.87 -13.70
C GLU A 135 6.99 -9.36 -12.35
N GLY A 136 6.65 -10.07 -11.27
CA GLY A 136 7.07 -9.73 -9.91
C GLY A 136 6.34 -8.54 -9.26
N LYS A 137 5.43 -7.87 -9.98
CA LYS A 137 4.64 -6.74 -9.49
C LYS A 137 3.18 -7.13 -9.34
N CYS A 138 2.68 -6.96 -8.12
CA CYS A 138 1.32 -7.30 -7.74
C CYS A 138 0.56 -6.07 -7.25
N ILE A 139 -0.75 -6.19 -7.25
CA ILE A 139 -1.65 -5.31 -6.50
C ILE A 139 -2.43 -6.16 -5.51
N HIS A 140 -2.78 -5.56 -4.38
CA HIS A 140 -3.71 -6.17 -3.44
C HIS A 140 -5.10 -5.59 -3.66
N ILE A 141 -6.09 -6.45 -3.85
CA ILE A 141 -7.46 -6.07 -4.19
C ILE A 141 -8.40 -6.57 -3.11
N ARG A 142 -9.37 -5.75 -2.75
CA ARG A 142 -10.50 -6.13 -1.91
C ARG A 142 -11.76 -6.19 -2.76
N CYS A 143 -12.42 -7.34 -2.72
CA CYS A 143 -13.73 -7.56 -3.30
C CYS A 143 -14.73 -7.88 -2.19
N HIS A 144 -16.00 -7.55 -2.37
CA HIS A 144 -17.04 -7.85 -1.39
C HIS A 144 -18.16 -8.68 -2.02
N LYS A 145 -18.64 -9.67 -1.28
CA LYS A 145 -19.79 -10.51 -1.65
C LYS A 145 -20.79 -10.50 -0.51
N ALA A 146 -21.93 -9.84 -0.74
CA ALA A 146 -22.94 -9.62 0.29
C ALA A 146 -23.57 -10.92 0.84
N ASN A 147 -23.75 -11.92 -0.01
CA ASN A 147 -24.25 -13.24 0.39
C ASN A 147 -23.82 -14.33 -0.61
N GLY A 148 -24.10 -15.60 -0.30
CA GLY A 148 -23.70 -16.75 -1.14
C GLY A 148 -24.19 -16.72 -2.60
N ALA A 149 -25.34 -16.09 -2.86
CA ALA A 149 -25.95 -15.99 -4.18
C ALA A 149 -25.56 -14.73 -4.96
N SER A 150 -25.07 -13.69 -4.29
CA SER A 150 -24.60 -12.46 -4.92
C SER A 150 -23.30 -12.67 -5.68
N HIS A 151 -23.13 -11.92 -6.78
CA HIS A 151 -21.82 -11.75 -7.40
C HIS A 151 -20.92 -10.91 -6.49
N ALA A 152 -19.61 -11.17 -6.56
CA ALA A 152 -18.64 -10.33 -5.88
C ALA A 152 -18.47 -9.03 -6.65
N THR A 153 -18.35 -7.91 -5.93
CA THR A 153 -18.09 -6.59 -6.49
C THR A 153 -16.68 -6.14 -6.09
N PHE A 154 -15.99 -5.43 -6.97
CA PHE A 154 -14.73 -4.81 -6.62
C PHE A 154 -15.00 -3.68 -5.61
N HIS A 155 -14.13 -3.55 -4.60
CA HIS A 155 -14.28 -2.54 -3.56
C HIS A 155 -13.13 -1.54 -3.60
N SER A 156 -11.89 -2.03 -3.52
CA SER A 156 -10.70 -1.17 -3.50
C SER A 156 -9.42 -1.89 -3.89
N ILE A 157 -8.40 -1.11 -4.22
CA ILE A 157 -6.99 -1.55 -4.29
C ILE A 157 -6.29 -0.98 -3.06
N ASP A 158 -5.41 -1.77 -2.45
CA ASP A 158 -4.55 -1.32 -1.35
C ASP A 158 -3.55 -0.28 -1.86
N THR A 159 -3.44 0.85 -1.16
CA THR A 159 -2.50 1.92 -1.50
C THR A 159 -1.71 2.31 -0.27
N ARG A 160 -0.38 2.30 -0.39
CA ARG A 160 0.56 2.89 0.57
C ARG A 160 1.08 4.23 0.09
N PRO A 161 1.73 5.04 0.94
CA PRO A 161 2.38 6.27 0.49
C PRO A 161 3.26 6.02 -0.74
N GLY A 162 3.29 6.97 -1.68
CA GLY A 162 4.08 6.84 -2.91
C GLY A 162 5.57 6.60 -2.67
N SER A 163 6.11 7.05 -1.53
CA SER A 163 7.48 6.76 -1.09
C SER A 163 7.74 5.28 -0.79
N GLU A 164 6.69 4.51 -0.50
CA GLU A 164 6.76 3.08 -0.18
C GLU A 164 6.38 2.19 -1.37
N GLY A 165 5.97 2.77 -2.50
CA GLY A 165 5.62 2.03 -3.73
C GLY A 165 4.14 2.09 -4.10
N GLY A 166 3.33 2.90 -3.42
CA GLY A 166 1.96 3.17 -3.86
C GLY A 166 1.03 1.95 -3.82
N ALA A 167 0.29 1.68 -4.88
CA ALA A 167 -0.59 0.53 -4.99
C ALA A 167 0.13 -0.77 -5.41
N VAL A 168 1.45 -0.72 -5.62
CA VAL A 168 2.21 -1.82 -6.22
C VAL A 168 3.07 -2.50 -5.15
N PHE A 169 2.93 -3.82 -5.09
CA PHE A 169 3.56 -4.71 -4.13
C PHE A 169 4.48 -5.69 -4.86
N THR A 170 5.48 -6.20 -4.13
CA THR A 170 6.29 -7.31 -4.66
C THR A 170 5.50 -8.61 -4.55
N LYS A 171 5.55 -9.46 -5.57
CA LYS A 171 4.93 -10.79 -5.51
C LYS A 171 5.36 -11.55 -4.25
N GLY A 172 4.40 -12.02 -3.46
CA GLY A 172 4.68 -12.74 -2.22
C GLY A 172 4.71 -11.86 -0.96
N GLU A 173 4.61 -10.53 -1.09
CA GLU A 173 4.55 -9.58 0.02
C GLU A 173 3.35 -9.85 0.96
N ARG A 174 3.38 -9.44 2.22
CA ARG A 174 2.34 -9.83 3.17
C ARG A 174 0.96 -9.32 2.70
N LEU A 175 0.06 -10.25 2.39
CA LEU A 175 -1.34 -9.96 2.11
C LEU A 175 -2.07 -9.72 3.43
N GLY A 176 -2.61 -8.52 3.63
CA GLY A 176 -3.23 -8.07 4.87
C GLY A 176 -4.56 -7.40 4.66
N TRP A 177 -5.29 -7.18 5.74
CA TRP A 177 -6.49 -6.34 5.71
C TRP A 177 -6.08 -4.87 5.55
N PHE A 178 -6.83 -4.15 4.72
CA PHE A 178 -6.69 -2.72 4.52
C PHE A 178 -8.08 -2.11 4.37
N ASP A 179 -8.19 -0.89 4.88
CA ASP A 179 -9.36 -0.05 4.68
C ASP A 179 -9.16 0.84 3.45
N TYR A 180 -10.27 1.35 2.92
CA TYR A 180 -10.31 2.29 1.79
C TYR A 180 -10.56 3.69 2.30
#